data_AF-A0A1Q4D394-F1
#
_entry.id   AF-A0A1Q4D394-F1
#
_cell.length_a   1.000
_cell.length_b   1.000
_cell.length_c   1.000
_cell.angle_alpha   90.00
_cell.angle_beta   90.00
_cell.angle_gamma   90.00
#
_symmetry.space_group_name_H-M   'P 1'
#
loop_
_entity.id
_entity.type
_entity.pdbx_description
1 polymer ?
#
loop_
_entity_poly.entity_id
_entity_poly.type
_entity_poly.pdbx_seq_one_letter_code
_entity_poly.pdbx_strand_id
1 'polypeptide(L)'
;MTARESGHRPDAQGGSITDATWAVAVVNDAGAPLASSTEHGAGLREDAALIETLSGVTAVPMSLIARDAAELATRLHGLPRQVGAIFLTRTNRARTRAAQHLLTELDNRPLITDDDAMAITLTAAVLNYLIRRRRCLSGCRVLFAGAAALPIISPMLLTAGVVELTLWNLGDADQAPLSRVARDADVVIDLVGPAGGMDQVALDRPSGSVVGLDQRRAHLLALPGLFRALAAAPALAPAAAPAAAPAAPVDIRLLCASARGLVSATPPHRRLPVLSSPHTTDAVTGAALHVLHRAAPPATSRAAWPRPNERDHPGRR
;
A
#
# COMPACT_ATOMS: atom_id res chain seq x y z
N MET A 1 -10.30 -41.23 -40.05
CA MET A 1 -9.55 -41.48 -38.81
C MET A 1 -8.87 -40.18 -38.40
N THR A 2 -9.55 -39.41 -37.57
CA THR A 2 -9.14 -38.09 -37.07
C THR A 2 -8.67 -38.26 -35.63
N ALA A 3 -7.38 -38.04 -35.38
CA ALA A 3 -6.82 -38.05 -34.03
C ALA A 3 -6.98 -36.65 -33.43
N ARG A 4 -7.67 -36.59 -32.29
CA ARG A 4 -7.98 -35.38 -31.52
C ARG A 4 -6.77 -34.94 -30.69
N GLU A 5 -6.36 -33.69 -30.89
CA GLU A 5 -5.53 -32.95 -29.96
C GLU A 5 -6.31 -32.70 -28.67
N SER A 6 -5.78 -33.22 -27.56
CA SER A 6 -6.28 -32.93 -26.21
C SER A 6 -5.48 -31.77 -25.64
N GLY A 7 -5.95 -30.55 -25.91
CA GLY A 7 -5.44 -29.32 -25.30
C GLY A 7 -5.88 -29.23 -23.84
N HIS A 8 -4.94 -29.44 -22.93
CA HIS A 8 -5.08 -29.20 -21.49
C HIS A 8 -5.13 -27.69 -21.24
N ARG A 9 -6.33 -27.16 -20.97
CA ARG A 9 -6.52 -25.80 -20.41
C ARG A 9 -6.16 -25.86 -18.92
N PRO A 10 -5.27 -24.99 -18.40
CA PRO A 10 -5.14 -24.82 -16.97
C PRO A 10 -6.35 -24.01 -16.46
N ASP A 11 -7.13 -24.63 -15.58
CA ASP A 11 -8.26 -24.01 -14.89
C ASP A 11 -7.76 -22.87 -13.99
N ALA A 12 -7.97 -21.63 -14.43
CA ALA A 12 -8.07 -20.52 -13.51
C ALA A 12 -9.45 -20.64 -12.84
N GLN A 13 -9.54 -21.24 -11.65
CA GLN A 13 -10.74 -21.14 -10.80
C GLN A 13 -10.91 -19.69 -10.33
N GLY A 14 -11.51 -18.86 -11.18
CA GLY A 14 -11.84 -17.46 -10.91
C GLY A 14 -13.24 -17.32 -10.33
N GLY A 15 -13.36 -16.62 -9.20
CA GLY A 15 -14.63 -16.05 -8.76
C GLY A 15 -15.16 -15.10 -9.85
N SER A 16 -16.44 -15.25 -10.20
CA SER A 16 -17.05 -14.46 -11.27
C SER A 16 -17.19 -12.99 -10.85
N ILE A 17 -16.48 -12.11 -11.53
CA ILE A 17 -16.68 -10.66 -11.47
C ILE A 17 -17.92 -10.35 -12.32
N THR A 18 -18.98 -9.81 -11.72
CA THR A 18 -20.13 -9.26 -12.46
C THR A 18 -19.77 -7.94 -13.13
N ASP A 19 -20.28 -7.72 -14.34
CA ASP A 19 -19.77 -6.76 -15.35
C ASP A 19 -19.75 -5.25 -14.97
N ALA A 20 -20.25 -4.86 -13.80
CA ALA A 20 -20.47 -3.45 -13.44
C ALA A 20 -19.74 -2.95 -12.18
N THR A 21 -19.04 -3.81 -11.44
CA THR A 21 -18.53 -3.44 -10.09
C THR A 21 -17.01 -3.30 -10.08
N TRP A 22 -16.50 -2.17 -9.57
CA TRP A 22 -15.08 -1.95 -9.31
C TRP A 22 -14.55 -3.01 -8.34
N ALA A 23 -13.48 -3.70 -8.71
CA ALA A 23 -12.91 -4.78 -7.90
C ALA A 23 -11.42 -4.57 -7.62
N VAL A 24 -10.97 -5.15 -6.50
CA VAL A 24 -9.55 -5.33 -6.18
C VAL A 24 -9.13 -6.73 -6.56
N ALA A 25 -8.07 -6.88 -7.34
CA ALA A 25 -7.41 -8.16 -7.52
C ALA A 25 -6.40 -8.37 -6.39
N VAL A 26 -6.56 -9.44 -5.61
CA VAL A 26 -5.62 -9.85 -4.56
C VAL A 26 -4.74 -10.95 -5.14
N VAL A 27 -3.52 -10.60 -5.52
CA VAL A 27 -2.68 -11.37 -6.42
C VAL A 27 -1.46 -11.96 -5.72
N ASN A 28 -1.12 -13.20 -6.03
CA ASN A 28 0.24 -13.75 -5.84
C ASN A 28 0.82 -14.25 -7.17
N ASP A 29 2.14 -14.50 -7.21
CA ASP A 29 2.85 -14.98 -8.41
C ASP A 29 2.96 -16.52 -8.50
N ALA A 30 2.26 -17.25 -7.62
CA ALA A 30 2.29 -18.71 -7.50
C ALA A 30 3.70 -19.35 -7.49
N GLY A 31 4.75 -18.58 -7.19
CA GLY A 31 6.14 -19.00 -7.31
C GLY A 31 6.63 -19.89 -6.17
N ALA A 32 5.78 -20.15 -5.17
CA ALA A 32 6.13 -20.94 -3.99
C ALA A 32 6.01 -22.47 -4.26
N PRO A 33 6.86 -23.31 -3.63
CA PRO A 33 6.73 -24.78 -3.67
C PRO A 33 5.30 -25.30 -3.38
N LEU A 34 4.92 -26.48 -3.87
CA LEU A 34 3.52 -26.99 -3.80
C LEU A 34 2.91 -27.02 -2.39
N ALA A 35 3.66 -27.40 -1.36
CA ALA A 35 3.16 -27.41 0.03
C ALA A 35 2.91 -25.98 0.55
N SER A 36 3.78 -25.04 0.18
CA SER A 36 3.54 -23.63 0.46
C SER A 36 2.47 -23.05 -0.44
N SER A 37 2.26 -23.53 -1.68
CA SER A 37 1.28 -22.95 -2.60
C SER A 37 -0.16 -23.16 -2.15
N THR A 38 -0.46 -24.28 -1.49
CA THR A 38 -1.79 -24.53 -0.88
C THR A 38 -2.04 -23.59 0.30
N GLU A 39 -1.06 -23.40 1.19
CA GLU A 39 -1.13 -22.46 2.31
C GLU A 39 -1.20 -21.01 1.81
N HIS A 40 -0.40 -20.65 0.79
CA HIS A 40 -0.41 -19.33 0.18
C HIS A 40 -1.75 -19.07 -0.52
N GLY A 41 -2.35 -20.08 -1.16
CA GLY A 41 -3.68 -19.98 -1.77
C GLY A 41 -4.80 -19.84 -0.73
N ALA A 42 -4.70 -20.52 0.41
CA ALA A 42 -5.64 -20.33 1.52
C ALA A 42 -5.50 -18.94 2.14
N GLY A 43 -4.27 -18.52 2.43
CA GLY A 43 -3.98 -17.18 2.94
C GLY A 43 -4.40 -16.07 1.98
N LEU A 44 -4.27 -16.26 0.66
CA LEU A 44 -4.71 -15.29 -0.34
C LEU A 44 -6.23 -15.10 -0.32
N ARG A 45 -6.99 -16.21 -0.22
CA ARG A 45 -8.45 -16.18 -0.12
C ARG A 45 -8.91 -15.55 1.19
N GLU A 46 -8.24 -15.82 2.30
CA GLU A 46 -8.53 -15.17 3.59
C GLU A 46 -8.32 -13.65 3.54
N ASP A 47 -7.23 -13.19 2.95
CA ASP A 47 -6.96 -11.76 2.81
C ASP A 47 -8.00 -11.08 1.93
N ALA A 48 -8.34 -11.69 0.79
CA ALA A 48 -9.38 -11.18 -0.09
C ALA A 48 -10.73 -11.08 0.64
N ALA A 49 -11.14 -12.14 1.35
CA ALA A 49 -12.38 -12.14 2.12
C ALA A 49 -12.39 -11.07 3.22
N LEU A 50 -11.26 -10.86 3.92
CA LEU A 50 -11.13 -9.80 4.92
C LEU A 50 -11.19 -8.41 4.30
N ILE A 51 -10.49 -8.19 3.19
CA ILE A 51 -10.53 -6.92 2.46
C ILE A 51 -11.96 -6.65 2.02
N GLU A 52 -12.65 -7.61 1.41
CA GLU A 52 -14.03 -7.44 0.95
C GLU A 52 -14.98 -7.15 2.10
N THR A 53 -14.95 -7.96 3.15
CA THR A 53 -15.83 -7.80 4.32
C THR A 53 -15.66 -6.44 4.98
N LEU A 54 -14.41 -5.98 5.16
CA LEU A 54 -14.13 -4.75 5.89
C LEU A 54 -14.24 -3.51 5.01
N SER A 55 -13.88 -3.59 3.72
CA SER A 55 -13.94 -2.43 2.82
C SER A 55 -15.32 -2.23 2.21
N GLY A 56 -16.14 -3.28 2.06
CA GLY A 56 -17.36 -3.28 1.26
C GLY A 56 -17.08 -3.25 -0.25
N VAL A 57 -15.85 -3.55 -0.67
CA VAL A 57 -15.42 -3.58 -2.07
C VAL A 57 -15.12 -5.01 -2.48
N THR A 58 -15.59 -5.43 -3.65
CA THR A 58 -15.32 -6.78 -4.19
C THR A 58 -13.81 -7.04 -4.27
N ALA A 59 -13.33 -8.09 -3.61
CA ALA A 59 -11.92 -8.47 -3.62
C ALA A 59 -11.78 -9.90 -4.15
N VAL A 60 -11.05 -10.04 -5.26
CA VAL A 60 -10.96 -11.31 -6.00
C VAL A 60 -9.55 -11.88 -5.84
N PRO A 61 -9.40 -13.04 -5.17
CA PRO A 61 -8.10 -13.71 -5.06
C PRO A 61 -7.70 -14.31 -6.41
N MET A 62 -6.47 -14.05 -6.85
CA MET A 62 -5.94 -14.54 -8.13
C MET A 62 -4.50 -15.01 -7.98
N SER A 63 -4.22 -16.25 -8.36
CA SER A 63 -2.83 -16.75 -8.44
C SER A 63 -2.36 -16.66 -9.89
N LEU A 64 -1.36 -15.83 -10.16
CA LEU A 64 -0.80 -15.64 -11.50
C LEU A 64 0.54 -16.37 -11.60
N ILE A 65 0.57 -17.48 -12.34
CA ILE A 65 1.82 -18.20 -12.59
C ILE A 65 2.71 -17.34 -13.50
N ALA A 66 3.84 -16.87 -12.98
CA ALA A 66 4.82 -16.09 -13.74
C ALA A 66 6.25 -16.61 -13.52
N ARG A 67 7.03 -16.71 -14.60
CA ARG A 67 8.43 -17.18 -14.52
C ARG A 67 9.37 -16.12 -13.97
N ASP A 68 9.14 -14.88 -14.34
CA ASP A 68 9.96 -13.72 -13.97
C ASP A 68 9.10 -12.46 -13.76
N ALA A 69 9.76 -11.35 -13.43
CA ALA A 69 9.11 -10.07 -13.17
C ALA A 69 8.43 -9.45 -14.40
N ALA A 70 8.96 -9.67 -15.60
CA ALA A 70 8.40 -9.12 -16.83
C ALA A 70 7.12 -9.86 -17.23
N GLU A 71 7.11 -11.19 -17.11
CA GLU A 71 5.90 -11.99 -17.28
C GLU A 71 4.85 -11.63 -16.24
N LEU A 72 5.24 -11.41 -14.97
CA LEU A 72 4.32 -10.97 -13.93
C LEU A 72 3.70 -9.61 -14.28
N ALA A 73 4.50 -8.61 -14.66
CA ALA A 73 3.98 -7.30 -15.06
C ALA A 73 3.03 -7.39 -16.26
N THR A 74 3.36 -8.19 -17.28
CA THR A 74 2.50 -8.42 -18.45
C THR A 74 1.15 -9.03 -18.04
N ARG A 75 1.16 -10.01 -17.13
CA ARG A 75 -0.06 -10.66 -16.63
C ARG A 75 -0.90 -9.72 -15.77
N LEU A 76 -0.27 -8.90 -14.94
CA LEU A 76 -0.95 -7.86 -14.16
C LEU A 76 -1.61 -6.82 -15.07
N HIS A 77 -0.90 -6.36 -16.11
CA HIS A 77 -1.45 -5.47 -17.13
C HIS A 77 -2.64 -6.10 -17.87
N GLY A 78 -2.59 -7.40 -18.13
CA GLY A 78 -3.67 -8.17 -18.78
C GLY A 78 -4.91 -8.43 -17.92
N LEU A 79 -4.95 -7.99 -16.65
CA LEU A 79 -6.11 -8.18 -15.79
C LEU A 79 -7.36 -7.45 -16.33
N PRO A 80 -8.57 -7.99 -16.08
CA PRO A 80 -9.83 -7.40 -16.57
C PRO A 80 -9.98 -5.92 -16.23
N ARG A 81 -10.67 -5.16 -17.08
CA ARG A 81 -10.85 -3.71 -16.90
C ARG A 81 -11.62 -3.33 -15.62
N GLN A 82 -12.44 -4.24 -15.10
CA GLN A 82 -13.18 -4.08 -13.84
C GLN A 82 -12.26 -4.11 -12.62
N VAL A 83 -11.07 -4.70 -12.75
CA VAL A 83 -10.02 -4.62 -11.72
C VAL A 83 -9.48 -3.20 -11.72
N GLY A 84 -9.92 -2.42 -10.74
CA GLY A 84 -9.57 -1.01 -10.61
C GLY A 84 -8.40 -0.75 -9.67
N ALA A 85 -7.96 -1.76 -8.90
CA ALA A 85 -6.71 -1.76 -8.14
C ALA A 85 -6.18 -3.19 -7.95
N ILE A 86 -4.89 -3.30 -7.67
CA ILE A 86 -4.18 -4.57 -7.51
C ILE A 86 -3.49 -4.55 -6.14
N PHE A 87 -3.66 -5.62 -5.36
CA PHE A 87 -2.86 -5.94 -4.19
C PHE A 87 -1.94 -7.10 -4.52
N LEU A 88 -0.63 -6.86 -4.72
CA LEU A 88 0.35 -7.91 -4.95
C LEU A 88 0.98 -8.33 -3.62
N THR A 89 0.67 -9.56 -3.20
CA THR A 89 1.02 -10.11 -1.90
C THR A 89 1.60 -11.51 -2.02
N ARG A 90 2.36 -11.93 -1.00
CA ARG A 90 2.98 -13.26 -0.90
C ARG A 90 3.86 -13.59 -2.10
N THR A 91 4.51 -12.57 -2.66
CA THR A 91 5.48 -12.67 -3.75
C THR A 91 6.84 -12.22 -3.25
N ASN A 92 7.90 -12.79 -3.83
CA ASN A 92 9.27 -12.39 -3.51
C ASN A 92 9.46 -10.87 -3.70
N ARG A 93 10.08 -10.19 -2.73
CA ARG A 93 10.26 -8.73 -2.74
C ARG A 93 11.03 -8.21 -3.95
N ALA A 94 12.11 -8.89 -4.36
CA ALA A 94 12.91 -8.44 -5.50
C ALA A 94 12.10 -8.52 -6.80
N ARG A 95 11.36 -9.62 -6.99
CA ARG A 95 10.44 -9.79 -8.11
C ARG A 95 9.30 -8.77 -8.09
N THR A 96 8.72 -8.51 -6.93
CA THR A 96 7.66 -7.50 -6.71
C THR A 96 8.13 -6.13 -7.17
N ARG A 97 9.31 -5.68 -6.71
CA ARG A 97 9.89 -4.38 -7.08
C ARG A 97 10.16 -4.26 -8.58
N ALA A 98 10.75 -5.30 -9.18
CA ALA A 98 11.00 -5.32 -10.61
C ALA A 98 9.69 -5.29 -11.43
N ALA A 99 8.67 -6.05 -11.02
CA ALA A 99 7.38 -6.07 -11.70
C ALA A 99 6.61 -4.75 -11.52
N GLN A 100 6.66 -4.14 -10.34
CA GLN A 100 6.05 -2.83 -10.07
C GLN A 100 6.69 -1.73 -10.95
N HIS A 101 8.01 -1.74 -11.09
CA HIS A 101 8.71 -0.78 -11.95
C HIS A 101 8.27 -0.91 -13.42
N LEU A 102 8.25 -2.14 -13.95
CA LEU A 102 7.78 -2.42 -15.31
C LEU A 102 6.30 -2.07 -15.50
N LEU A 103 5.44 -2.37 -14.51
CA LEU A 103 4.00 -2.11 -14.60
C LEU A 103 3.68 -0.61 -14.61
N THR A 104 4.46 0.21 -13.88
CA THR A 104 4.24 1.67 -13.82
C THR A 104 4.33 2.34 -15.20
N GLU A 105 5.08 1.76 -16.14
CA GLU A 105 5.18 2.24 -17.52
C GLU A 105 4.02 1.77 -18.41
N LEU A 106 3.35 0.68 -18.03
CA LEU A 106 2.34 -0.01 -18.85
C LEU A 106 0.91 0.27 -18.39
N ASP A 107 0.72 0.56 -17.10
CA ASP A 107 -0.58 0.56 -16.45
C ASP A 107 -0.63 1.64 -15.36
N ASN A 108 -1.74 2.36 -15.32
CA ASN A 108 -1.98 3.40 -14.33
C ASN A 108 -2.76 2.90 -13.11
N ARG A 109 -3.24 1.64 -13.12
CA ARG A 109 -3.99 1.08 -12.00
C ARG A 109 -3.17 1.12 -10.70
N PRO A 110 -3.78 1.49 -9.56
CA PRO A 110 -3.13 1.45 -8.26
C PRO A 110 -2.61 0.04 -7.96
N LEU A 111 -1.29 -0.09 -7.80
CA LEU A 111 -0.64 -1.31 -7.32
C LEU A 111 -0.15 -1.08 -5.90
N ILE A 112 -0.67 -1.85 -4.96
CA ILE A 112 -0.24 -1.89 -3.57
C ILE A 112 0.45 -3.23 -3.32
N THR A 113 1.58 -3.19 -2.61
CA THR A 113 2.38 -4.38 -2.30
C THR A 113 2.38 -4.69 -0.82
N ASP A 114 2.86 -5.89 -0.44
CA ASP A 114 3.13 -6.21 0.97
C ASP A 114 4.11 -5.20 1.62
N ASP A 115 5.10 -4.71 0.86
CA ASP A 115 6.06 -3.72 1.35
C ASP A 115 5.36 -2.38 1.63
N ASP A 116 4.45 -1.93 0.77
CA ASP A 116 3.65 -0.71 1.01
C ASP A 116 2.79 -0.86 2.27
N ALA A 117 2.05 -1.96 2.35
CA ALA A 117 1.15 -2.27 3.45
C ALA A 117 1.89 -2.38 4.80
N MET A 118 3.08 -2.97 4.78
CA MET A 118 3.96 -3.05 5.94
C MET A 118 4.51 -1.69 6.33
N ALA A 119 4.96 -0.89 5.36
CA ALA A 119 5.51 0.43 5.63
C ALA A 119 4.46 1.39 6.22
N ILE A 120 3.20 1.34 5.75
CA ILE A 120 2.08 2.03 6.38
C ILE A 120 1.97 1.65 7.86
N THR A 121 1.97 0.35 8.14
CA THR A 121 1.74 -0.19 9.49
C THR A 121 2.87 0.16 10.44
N LEU A 122 4.13 -0.03 10.02
CA LEU A 122 5.30 0.30 10.83
C LEU A 122 5.40 1.81 11.07
N THR A 123 5.11 2.62 10.04
CA THR A 123 5.04 4.09 10.20
C THR A 123 4.01 4.48 11.26
N ALA A 124 2.79 3.90 11.20
CA ALA A 124 1.77 4.17 12.21
C ALA A 124 2.20 3.76 13.62
N ALA A 125 2.84 2.59 13.77
CA ALA A 125 3.33 2.10 15.05
C ALA A 125 4.41 3.02 15.66
N VAL A 126 5.34 3.50 14.83
CA VAL A 126 6.39 4.46 15.22
C VAL A 126 5.77 5.77 15.68
N LEU A 127 4.87 6.35 14.87
CA LEU A 127 4.19 7.60 15.19
C LEU A 127 3.40 7.49 16.50
N ASN A 128 2.63 6.41 16.67
CA ASN A 128 1.88 6.16 17.91
C ASN A 128 2.79 6.06 19.13
N TYR A 129 3.96 5.42 19.01
CA TYR A 129 4.92 5.40 20.11
C TYR A 129 5.46 6.80 20.44
N LEU A 130 5.93 7.55 19.44
CA LEU A 130 6.52 8.88 19.63
C LEU A 130 5.52 9.90 20.18
N ILE A 131 4.29 9.92 19.64
CA ILE A 131 3.21 10.82 20.09
C ILE A 131 2.84 10.53 21.55
N ARG A 132 2.70 9.25 21.93
CA ARG A 132 2.40 8.88 23.32
C ARG A 132 3.49 9.27 24.30
N ARG A 133 4.74 9.29 23.86
CA ARG A 133 5.89 9.78 24.63
C ARG A 133 6.03 11.31 24.60
N ARG A 134 5.08 12.02 23.97
CA ARG A 134 5.07 13.48 23.78
C ARG A 134 6.38 14.00 23.18
N ARG A 135 6.98 13.23 22.28
CA ARG A 135 8.23 13.61 21.61
C ARG A 135 7.94 14.42 20.35
N CYS A 136 8.78 15.41 20.07
CA CYS A 136 8.74 16.12 18.80
C CYS A 136 9.35 15.23 17.70
N LEU A 137 8.59 14.93 16.65
CA LEU A 137 9.03 14.00 15.59
C LEU A 137 10.36 14.43 14.94
N SER A 138 10.58 15.73 14.77
CA SER A 138 11.80 16.26 14.15
C SER A 138 13.06 16.12 15.01
N GLY A 139 12.91 15.85 16.31
CA GLY A 139 14.03 15.62 17.24
C GLY A 139 14.16 14.18 17.71
N CYS A 140 13.44 13.25 17.09
CA CYS A 140 13.50 11.82 17.42
C CYS A 140 14.45 11.08 16.50
N ARG A 141 15.26 10.19 17.09
CA ARG A 141 16.15 9.29 16.37
C ARG A 141 15.49 7.94 16.12
N VAL A 142 15.35 7.55 14.86
CA VAL A 142 14.79 6.26 14.47
C VAL A 142 15.85 5.42 13.76
N LEU A 143 16.14 4.25 14.34
CA LEU A 143 17.03 3.26 13.76
C LEU A 143 16.23 2.22 12.97
N PHE A 144 16.70 1.89 11.77
CA PHE A 144 16.19 0.83 10.93
C PHE A 144 17.18 -0.33 10.95
N ALA A 145 16.89 -1.37 11.73
CA ALA A 145 17.66 -2.59 11.67
C ALA A 145 17.16 -3.43 10.48
N GLY A 146 18.01 -3.69 9.49
CA GLY A 146 17.65 -4.37 8.25
C GLY A 146 17.05 -3.42 7.20
N ALA A 147 17.53 -2.17 7.12
CA ALA A 147 16.97 -1.13 6.26
C ALA A 147 16.77 -1.54 4.78
N ALA A 148 17.66 -2.36 4.22
CA ALA A 148 17.57 -2.82 2.83
C ALA A 148 16.33 -3.70 2.56
N ALA A 149 15.74 -4.30 3.60
CA ALA A 149 14.58 -5.16 3.46
C ALA A 149 13.31 -4.38 3.07
N LEU A 150 13.16 -3.13 3.51
CA LEU A 150 11.96 -2.31 3.30
C LEU A 150 12.30 -0.84 3.02
N PRO A 151 12.88 -0.50 1.85
CA PRO A 151 13.44 0.82 1.59
C PRO A 151 12.41 1.96 1.59
N ILE A 152 11.14 1.68 1.30
CA ILE A 152 10.06 2.67 1.24
C ILE A 152 9.74 3.31 2.61
N ILE A 153 10.11 2.67 3.72
CA ILE A 153 9.79 3.17 5.05
C ILE A 153 10.50 4.49 5.38
N SER A 154 11.73 4.69 4.88
CA SER A 154 12.51 5.92 5.11
C SER A 154 11.83 7.15 4.52
N PRO A 155 11.48 7.21 3.23
CA PRO A 155 10.72 8.33 2.69
C PRO A 155 9.33 8.49 3.33
N MET A 156 8.69 7.41 3.81
CA MET A 156 7.43 7.52 4.54
C MET A 156 7.61 8.27 5.87
N LEU A 157 8.60 7.89 6.67
CA LEU A 157 8.85 8.54 7.97
C LEU A 157 9.34 9.98 7.81
N LEU A 158 10.16 10.27 6.80
CA LEU A 158 10.54 11.64 6.44
C LEU A 158 9.29 12.47 6.09
N THR A 159 8.40 11.94 5.24
CA THR A 159 7.13 12.58 4.87
C THR A 159 6.18 12.74 6.07
N ALA A 160 6.28 11.83 7.05
CA ALA A 160 5.52 11.90 8.29
C ALA A 160 6.09 12.95 9.28
N GLY A 161 7.32 13.43 9.09
CA GLY A 161 7.97 14.47 9.88
C GLY A 161 9.10 13.99 10.81
N VAL A 162 9.53 12.72 10.68
CA VAL A 162 10.70 12.20 11.41
C VAL A 162 11.95 12.47 10.60
N VAL A 163 12.92 13.19 11.18
CA VAL A 163 14.07 13.71 10.43
C VAL A 163 15.36 12.90 10.66
N GLU A 164 15.61 12.46 11.90
CA GLU A 164 16.85 11.74 12.24
C GLU A 164 16.69 10.23 12.04
N LEU A 165 17.11 9.74 10.86
CA LEU A 165 17.05 8.33 10.48
C LEU A 165 18.45 7.72 10.45
N THR A 166 18.63 6.57 11.10
CA THR A 166 19.88 5.78 11.04
C THR A 166 19.58 4.43 10.41
N LEU A 167 20.28 4.09 9.32
CA LEU A 167 20.11 2.82 8.63
C LEU A 167 21.20 1.84 9.09
N TRP A 168 20.81 0.60 9.36
CA TRP A 168 21.72 -0.48 9.72
C TRP A 168 21.31 -1.76 9.01
N ASN A 169 22.28 -2.57 8.59
CA ASN A 169 22.08 -3.88 8.00
C ASN A 169 23.05 -4.89 8.63
N LEU A 170 22.77 -6.19 8.45
CA LEU A 170 23.61 -7.26 8.99
C LEU A 170 25.11 -7.13 8.61
N GLY A 171 25.40 -6.63 7.40
CA GLY A 171 26.77 -6.39 6.95
C GLY A 171 27.52 -5.28 7.70
N ASP A 172 26.82 -4.43 8.45
CA ASP A 172 27.41 -3.35 9.24
C ASP A 172 27.89 -3.84 10.63
N ALA A 173 27.52 -5.07 11.02
CA ALA A 173 27.70 -5.58 12.38
C ALA A 173 29.15 -5.57 12.87
N ASP A 174 30.11 -5.86 11.98
CA ASP A 174 31.54 -5.94 12.33
C ASP A 174 32.12 -4.58 12.72
N GLN A 175 31.64 -3.50 12.10
CA GLN A 175 32.13 -2.14 12.33
C GLN A 175 31.28 -1.39 13.36
N ALA A 176 29.98 -1.66 13.38
CA ALA A 176 29.00 -1.00 14.21
C ALA A 176 27.98 -2.04 14.73
N PRO A 177 28.28 -2.71 15.85
CA PRO A 177 27.35 -3.68 16.44
C PRO A 177 25.98 -3.06 16.71
N LEU A 178 24.91 -3.80 16.42
CA LEU A 178 23.54 -3.29 16.53
C LEU A 178 23.22 -2.73 17.92
N SER A 179 23.68 -3.39 18.98
CA SER A 179 23.50 -2.94 20.37
C SER A 179 24.13 -1.57 20.64
N ARG A 180 25.23 -1.23 19.97
CA ARG A 180 25.88 0.09 20.06
C ARG A 180 25.08 1.14 19.32
N VAL A 181 24.68 0.87 18.08
CA VAL A 181 23.93 1.82 17.24
C VAL A 181 22.54 2.08 17.81
N ALA A 182 21.90 1.05 18.35
CA ALA A 182 20.57 1.15 18.94
C ALA A 182 20.53 1.99 20.22
N ARG A 183 21.65 2.17 20.94
CA ARG A 183 21.69 2.89 22.22
C ARG A 183 21.18 4.33 22.10
N ASP A 184 21.53 5.00 21.01
CA ASP A 184 21.22 6.43 20.81
C ASP A 184 19.89 6.67 20.08
N ALA A 185 19.18 5.60 19.69
CA ALA A 185 17.89 5.70 19.03
C ALA A 185 16.75 5.85 20.05
N ASP A 186 15.74 6.68 19.75
CA ASP A 186 14.48 6.72 20.50
C ASP A 186 13.58 5.53 20.15
N VAL A 187 13.61 5.10 18.87
CA VAL A 187 12.84 3.98 18.34
C VAL A 187 13.73 3.12 17.44
N VAL A 188 13.57 1.80 17.53
CA VAL A 188 14.20 0.85 16.60
C VAL A 188 13.10 0.13 15.84
N ILE A 189 13.21 0.12 14.52
CA ILE A 189 12.37 -0.69 13.65
C ILE A 189 13.16 -1.95 13.32
N ASP A 190 12.63 -3.09 13.75
CA ASP A 190 13.22 -4.40 13.52
C ASP A 190 12.69 -5.03 12.24
N LEU A 191 13.52 -5.04 11.20
CA LEU A 191 13.30 -5.76 9.95
C LEU A 191 14.25 -6.96 9.78
N VAL A 192 15.14 -7.19 10.75
CA VAL A 192 16.07 -8.33 10.74
C VAL A 192 15.40 -9.58 11.29
N GLY A 193 14.47 -9.39 12.25
CA GLY A 193 13.73 -10.46 12.88
C GLY A 193 14.58 -11.26 13.88
N PRO A 194 14.17 -12.50 14.21
CA PRO A 194 14.77 -13.28 15.29
C PRO A 194 16.27 -13.54 15.14
N ALA A 195 16.77 -13.59 13.90
CA ALA A 195 18.18 -13.82 13.60
C ALA A 195 19.08 -12.62 13.93
N GLY A 196 18.51 -11.43 14.19
CA GLY A 196 19.26 -10.19 14.40
C GLY A 196 19.73 -9.91 15.81
N GLY A 197 19.45 -10.80 16.78
CA GLY A 197 19.80 -10.57 18.19
C GLY A 197 19.02 -9.43 18.85
N MET A 198 17.83 -9.12 18.32
CA MET A 198 17.01 -7.98 18.77
C MET A 198 16.39 -8.15 20.16
N ASP A 199 16.32 -9.38 20.67
CA ASP A 199 15.79 -9.65 22.03
C ASP A 199 16.58 -8.91 23.10
N GLN A 200 17.91 -8.91 22.99
CA GLN A 200 18.79 -8.24 23.94
C GLN A 200 18.68 -6.71 23.82
N VAL A 201 18.59 -6.20 22.59
CA VAL A 201 18.34 -4.77 22.33
C VAL A 201 16.99 -4.33 22.88
N ALA A 202 15.96 -5.18 22.81
CA ALA A 202 14.62 -4.86 23.31
C ALA A 202 14.56 -4.81 24.84
N LEU A 203 15.30 -5.67 25.55
CA LEU A 203 15.34 -5.71 27.01
C LEU A 203 15.93 -4.45 27.63
N ASP A 204 16.94 -3.85 26.99
CA ASP A 204 17.63 -2.65 27.50
C ASP A 204 16.89 -1.33 27.19
N ARG A 205 15.68 -1.41 26.60
CA ARG A 205 14.97 -0.25 26.07
C ARG A 205 13.55 -0.11 26.63
N PRO A 206 12.97 1.11 26.62
CA PRO A 206 11.59 1.31 27.06
C PRO A 206 10.62 0.41 26.29
N SER A 207 9.64 -0.14 27.00
CA SER A 207 8.65 -1.03 26.41
C SER A 207 7.96 -0.38 25.21
N GLY A 208 8.02 -1.09 24.08
CA GLY A 208 7.43 -0.67 22.81
C GLY A 208 8.21 0.34 21.98
N SER A 209 9.44 0.67 22.39
CA SER A 209 10.40 1.42 21.56
C SER A 209 11.00 0.59 20.42
N VAL A 210 10.87 -0.74 20.47
CA VAL A 210 11.21 -1.65 19.38
C VAL A 210 9.93 -2.04 18.66
N VAL A 211 9.87 -1.77 17.35
CA VAL A 211 8.72 -2.00 16.48
C VAL A 211 9.12 -3.01 15.41
N GLY A 212 8.50 -4.19 15.42
CA GLY A 212 8.80 -5.26 14.46
C GLY A 212 7.59 -5.71 13.66
N LEU A 213 7.80 -6.77 12.88
CA LEU A 213 6.83 -7.39 11.98
C LEU A 213 5.89 -8.41 12.68
N ASP A 214 5.93 -8.51 14.00
CA ASP A 214 5.41 -9.67 14.77
C ASP A 214 3.89 -9.79 14.85
N GLN A 215 3.13 -8.82 14.34
CA GLN A 215 1.68 -8.85 14.42
C GLN A 215 1.08 -9.64 13.24
N ARG A 216 0.44 -10.78 13.55
CA ARG A 216 -0.38 -11.52 12.58
C ARG A 216 -1.38 -10.55 11.93
N ARG A 217 -1.34 -10.46 10.60
CA ARG A 217 -2.22 -9.61 9.76
C ARG A 217 -2.02 -8.08 9.92
N ALA A 218 -0.90 -7.61 10.49
CA ALA A 218 -0.62 -6.18 10.58
C ALA A 218 -0.68 -5.48 9.21
N HIS A 219 -0.15 -6.13 8.17
CA HIS A 219 -0.16 -5.62 6.80
C HIS A 219 -1.59 -5.38 6.27
N LEU A 220 -2.62 -6.05 6.79
CA LEU A 220 -4.00 -5.82 6.37
C LEU A 220 -4.66 -4.60 7.01
N LEU A 221 -4.06 -3.96 8.01
CA LEU A 221 -4.72 -2.91 8.80
C LEU A 221 -5.21 -1.72 7.96
N ALA A 222 -4.41 -1.28 6.99
CA ALA A 222 -4.76 -0.13 6.15
C ALA A 222 -5.52 -0.52 4.88
N LEU A 223 -5.36 -1.75 4.39
CA LEU A 223 -5.83 -2.14 3.06
C LEU A 223 -7.34 -1.95 2.86
N PRO A 224 -8.24 -2.36 3.79
CA PRO A 224 -9.67 -2.17 3.59
C PRO A 224 -10.05 -0.69 3.42
N GLY A 225 -9.48 0.18 4.24
CA GLY A 225 -9.79 1.61 4.19
C GLY A 225 -9.20 2.29 2.95
N LEU A 226 -8.00 1.88 2.55
CA LEU A 226 -7.32 2.35 1.34
C LEU A 226 -8.07 1.94 0.08
N PHE A 227 -8.47 0.67 -0.04
CA PHE A 227 -9.24 0.20 -1.20
C PHE A 227 -10.64 0.82 -1.27
N ARG A 228 -11.32 1.02 -0.13
CA ARG A 228 -12.57 1.78 -0.10
C ARG A 228 -12.38 3.21 -0.62
N ALA A 229 -11.28 3.88 -0.26
CA ALA A 229 -10.98 5.22 -0.76
C ALA A 229 -10.69 5.24 -2.27
N LEU A 230 -9.90 4.27 -2.76
CA LEU A 230 -9.59 4.13 -4.18
C LEU A 230 -10.84 3.83 -5.03
N ALA A 231 -11.75 2.98 -4.53
CA ALA A 231 -13.02 2.68 -5.19
C ALA A 231 -13.96 3.90 -5.28
N ALA A 232 -13.95 4.76 -4.25
CA ALA A 232 -14.78 5.96 -4.19
C ALA A 232 -14.20 7.14 -5.00
N ALA A 233 -12.88 7.19 -5.21
CA ALA A 233 -12.20 8.33 -5.84
C ALA A 233 -12.73 8.73 -7.23
N PRO A 234 -13.06 7.81 -8.16
CA PRO A 234 -13.61 8.16 -9.46
C PRO A 234 -14.94 8.94 -9.38
N ALA A 235 -15.79 8.63 -8.40
CA ALA A 235 -17.07 9.32 -8.18
C ALA A 235 -16.91 10.76 -7.66
N LEU A 236 -15.71 11.10 -7.18
CA LEU A 236 -15.38 12.40 -6.60
C LEU A 236 -14.66 13.32 -7.60
N ALA A 237 -14.30 12.80 -8.78
CA ALA A 237 -13.78 13.61 -9.87
C ALA A 237 -14.91 14.48 -10.46
N PRO A 238 -14.66 15.77 -10.78
CA PRO A 238 -15.67 16.63 -11.37
C PRO A 238 -16.20 16.03 -12.68
N ALA A 239 -17.51 16.07 -12.90
CA ALA A 239 -18.21 15.45 -14.03
C ALA A 239 -17.72 15.86 -15.44
N ALA A 240 -16.86 16.87 -15.53
CA ALA A 240 -16.22 17.35 -16.75
C ALA A 240 -14.83 16.74 -17.01
N ALA A 241 -14.31 15.90 -16.11
CA ALA A 241 -13.09 15.15 -16.36
C ALA A 241 -13.34 14.12 -17.47
N PRO A 242 -12.43 13.96 -18.45
CA PRO A 242 -12.58 12.96 -19.49
C PRO A 242 -12.78 11.58 -18.85
N ALA A 243 -13.60 10.71 -19.47
CA ALA A 243 -13.90 9.36 -19.00
C ALA A 243 -12.67 8.43 -18.82
N ALA A 244 -11.48 8.94 -19.13
CA ALA A 244 -10.16 8.34 -18.93
C ALA A 244 -9.31 9.18 -17.96
N ALA A 245 -9.90 9.72 -16.90
CA ALA A 245 -9.13 10.37 -15.84
C ALA A 245 -8.10 9.36 -15.30
N PRO A 246 -6.81 9.73 -15.21
CA PRO A 246 -5.77 8.82 -14.76
C PRO A 246 -6.12 8.32 -13.37
N ALA A 247 -6.06 7.00 -13.18
CA ALA A 247 -6.22 6.42 -11.86
C ALA A 247 -5.21 7.07 -10.89
N ALA A 248 -5.67 7.39 -9.69
CA ALA A 248 -4.86 8.15 -8.75
C ALA A 248 -3.61 7.35 -8.37
N PRO A 249 -2.40 7.90 -8.54
CA PRO A 249 -1.17 7.17 -8.29
C PRO A 249 -1.06 6.78 -6.81
N VAL A 250 -0.60 5.56 -6.55
CA VAL A 250 -0.18 5.15 -5.20
C VAL A 250 1.16 5.80 -4.93
N ASP A 251 1.14 6.97 -4.31
CA ASP A 251 2.34 7.71 -3.95
C ASP A 251 2.62 7.67 -2.44
N ILE A 252 3.79 8.16 -2.06
CA ILE A 252 4.22 8.21 -0.66
C ILE A 252 3.25 9.00 0.23
N ARG A 253 2.54 10.00 -0.33
CA ARG A 253 1.60 10.85 0.42
C ARG A 253 0.34 10.08 0.76
N LEU A 254 -0.17 9.27 -0.17
CA LEU A 254 -1.31 8.38 0.06
C LEU A 254 -1.00 7.32 1.11
N LEU A 255 0.18 6.70 1.04
CA LEU A 255 0.63 5.73 2.04
C LEU A 255 0.79 6.39 3.41
N CYS A 256 1.40 7.58 3.48
CA CYS A 256 1.55 8.33 4.74
C CYS A 256 0.21 8.77 5.33
N ALA A 257 -0.74 9.18 4.50
CA ALA A 257 -2.09 9.51 4.96
C ALA A 257 -2.80 8.28 5.53
N SER A 258 -2.66 7.12 4.89
CA SER A 258 -3.17 5.86 5.41
C SER A 258 -2.57 5.51 6.78
N ALA A 259 -1.26 5.73 6.97
CA ALA A 259 -0.59 5.55 8.26
C ALA A 259 -1.15 6.51 9.34
N ARG A 260 -1.41 7.77 8.99
CA ARG A 260 -2.06 8.74 9.89
C ARG A 260 -3.50 8.34 10.24
N GLY A 261 -4.23 7.76 9.29
CA GLY A 261 -5.54 7.15 9.55
C GLY A 261 -5.47 6.07 10.62
N LEU A 262 -4.49 5.16 10.51
CA LEU A 262 -4.24 4.14 11.54
C LEU A 262 -3.89 4.76 12.90
N VAL A 263 -3.03 5.80 12.94
CA VAL A 263 -2.70 6.54 14.16
C VAL A 263 -3.97 7.10 14.82
N SER A 264 -4.83 7.78 14.04
CA SER A 264 -6.09 8.33 14.54
C SER A 264 -7.06 7.27 15.03
N ALA A 265 -7.01 6.06 14.47
CA ALA A 265 -7.85 4.94 14.89
C ALA A 265 -7.30 4.17 16.10
N THR A 266 -6.07 4.44 16.53
CA THR A 266 -5.39 3.63 17.55
C THR A 266 -5.84 4.02 18.97
N PRO A 267 -6.39 3.08 19.76
CA PRO A 267 -6.69 3.34 21.16
C PRO A 267 -5.43 3.66 21.98
N PRO A 268 -5.50 4.49 23.05
CA PRO A 268 -4.33 4.99 23.77
C PRO A 268 -3.44 3.89 24.37
N HIS A 269 -4.04 2.76 24.74
CA HIS A 269 -3.36 1.61 25.34
C HIS A 269 -2.80 0.61 24.31
N ARG A 270 -2.98 0.85 23.01
CA ARG A 270 -2.48 -0.02 21.93
C ARG A 270 -1.44 0.71 21.08
N ARG A 271 -0.60 -0.09 20.40
CA ARG A 271 0.39 0.43 19.45
C ARG A 271 -0.20 0.62 18.05
N LEU A 272 -1.18 -0.22 17.70
CA LEU A 272 -1.87 -0.26 16.43
C LEU A 272 -3.37 -0.49 16.68
N PRO A 273 -4.24 -0.09 15.75
CA PRO A 273 -5.68 -0.27 15.90
C PRO A 273 -6.08 -1.73 15.72
N VAL A 274 -7.34 -2.04 15.98
CA VAL A 274 -7.90 -3.38 15.78
C VAL A 274 -8.41 -3.49 14.35
N LEU A 275 -7.95 -4.50 13.61
CA LEU A 275 -8.35 -4.74 12.21
C LEU A 275 -9.88 -4.81 12.05
N SER A 276 -10.55 -5.55 12.93
CA SER A 276 -12.00 -5.76 12.88
C SER A 276 -12.84 -4.57 13.34
N SER A 277 -12.22 -3.47 13.77
CA SER A 277 -12.95 -2.27 14.17
C SER A 277 -13.35 -1.45 12.93
N PRO A 278 -14.65 -1.17 12.71
CA PRO A 278 -15.09 -0.33 11.58
C PRO A 278 -14.42 1.05 11.57
N HIS A 279 -14.14 1.60 12.75
CA HIS A 279 -13.45 2.88 12.92
C HIS A 279 -12.04 2.88 12.29
N THR A 280 -11.35 1.74 12.25
CA THR A 280 -10.05 1.61 11.59
C THR A 280 -10.17 1.84 10.10
N THR A 281 -11.12 1.15 9.45
CA THR A 281 -11.39 1.30 8.03
C THR A 281 -11.82 2.73 7.70
N ASP A 282 -12.76 3.29 8.46
CA ASP A 282 -13.29 4.64 8.21
C ASP A 282 -12.22 5.72 8.34
N ALA A 283 -11.37 5.65 9.38
CA ALA A 283 -10.28 6.60 9.58
C ALA A 283 -9.24 6.55 8.44
N VAL A 284 -8.88 5.35 7.99
CA VAL A 284 -7.96 5.18 6.85
C VAL A 284 -8.60 5.68 5.56
N THR A 285 -9.88 5.36 5.31
CA THR A 285 -10.62 5.85 4.14
C THR A 285 -10.67 7.38 4.11
N GLY A 286 -11.04 8.01 5.22
CA GLY A 286 -11.13 9.47 5.30
C GLY A 286 -9.78 10.15 5.06
N ALA A 287 -8.70 9.62 5.64
CA ALA A 287 -7.35 10.16 5.45
C ALA A 287 -6.87 9.99 4.00
N ALA A 288 -7.10 8.83 3.39
CA ALA A 288 -6.75 8.56 1.99
C ALA A 288 -7.53 9.46 1.03
N LEU A 289 -8.86 9.55 1.18
CA LEU A 289 -9.72 10.43 0.37
C LEU A 289 -9.29 11.89 0.43
N HIS A 290 -8.86 12.38 1.59
CA HIS A 290 -8.36 13.75 1.72
C HIS A 290 -7.18 14.04 0.79
N VAL A 291 -6.25 13.10 0.63
CA VAL A 291 -5.11 13.24 -0.29
C VAL A 291 -5.55 13.12 -1.74
N LEU A 292 -6.39 12.12 -2.04
CA LEU A 292 -6.89 11.88 -3.39
C LEU A 292 -7.67 13.10 -3.94
N HIS A 293 -8.47 13.76 -3.10
CA HIS A 293 -9.15 15.01 -3.48
C HIS A 293 -8.20 16.16 -3.78
N ARG A 294 -7.13 16.32 -2.99
CA ARG A 294 -6.15 17.42 -3.19
C ARG A 294 -5.25 17.18 -4.40
N ALA A 295 -5.11 15.94 -4.85
CA ALA A 295 -4.38 15.59 -6.05
C ALA A 295 -5.19 15.82 -7.34
N ALA A 296 -6.52 15.91 -7.25
CA ALA A 296 -7.35 16.25 -8.39
C ALA A 296 -7.11 17.72 -8.81
N PRO A 297 -6.91 18.01 -10.11
CA PRO A 297 -6.77 19.39 -10.58
C PRO A 297 -8.03 20.19 -10.20
N PRO A 298 -7.89 21.45 -9.75
CA PRO A 298 -9.05 22.28 -9.46
C PRO A 298 -9.92 22.37 -10.71
N ALA A 299 -11.23 22.18 -10.55
CA ALA A 299 -12.19 22.48 -11.60
C ALA A 299 -11.99 23.95 -11.97
N THR A 300 -11.32 24.22 -13.09
CA THR A 300 -11.21 25.56 -13.61
C THR A 300 -12.63 26.02 -13.90
N SER A 301 -13.12 26.89 -13.03
CA SER A 301 -14.23 27.77 -13.30
C SER A 301 -13.96 28.39 -14.67
N ARG A 302 -14.58 27.86 -15.73
CA ARG A 302 -14.91 28.65 -16.91
C ARG A 302 -15.92 29.69 -16.42
N ALA A 303 -15.40 30.70 -15.73
CA ALA A 303 -15.97 32.02 -15.79
C ALA A 303 -15.98 32.32 -17.28
N ALA A 304 -17.17 32.21 -17.86
CA ALA A 304 -17.44 32.61 -19.21
C ALA A 304 -16.97 34.05 -19.33
N TRP A 305 -15.78 34.24 -19.92
CA TRP A 305 -15.39 35.55 -20.39
C TRP A 305 -16.50 35.96 -21.37
N PRO A 306 -17.21 37.08 -21.14
CA PRO A 306 -18.21 37.51 -22.10
C PRO A 306 -17.48 37.73 -23.41
N ARG A 307 -17.90 37.03 -24.47
CA ARG A 307 -17.43 37.33 -25.82
C ARG A 307 -17.70 38.82 -26.06
N PRO A 308 -16.75 39.62 -26.57
CA PRO A 308 -17.06 40.96 -27.00
C PRO A 308 -18.17 40.86 -28.04
N ASN A 309 -19.33 41.44 -27.72
CA ASN A 309 -20.44 41.55 -28.65
C ASN A 309 -19.93 42.14 -29.97
N GLU A 310 -20.21 41.43 -31.06
CA GLU A 310 -20.48 42.02 -32.36
C GLU A 310 -21.50 43.14 -32.14
N ARG A 311 -21.02 44.38 -32.05
CA ARG A 311 -21.86 45.55 -32.29
C ARG A 311 -21.74 45.88 -33.76
N ASP A 312 -22.80 45.54 -34.47
CA ASP A 312 -23.49 46.40 -35.42
C ASP A 312 -22.61 47.24 -36.35
N HIS A 313 -22.54 46.76 -37.59
CA HIS A 313 -22.49 47.64 -38.74
C HIS A 313 -23.73 48.56 -38.78
N PRO A 314 -23.56 49.88 -38.92
CA PRO A 314 -24.54 50.67 -39.63
C PRO A 314 -24.02 50.87 -41.07
N GLY A 315 -24.75 50.30 -42.01
CA GLY A 315 -24.60 50.66 -43.42
C GLY A 315 -25.02 52.11 -43.67
N ARG A 316 -24.33 52.73 -44.63
CA ARG A 316 -24.78 53.78 -45.56
C ARG A 316 -25.55 54.98 -44.95
N ARG A 317 -24.91 56.15 -45.01
CA ARG A 317 -25.18 57.20 -46.02
C ARG A 317 -23.94 58.06 -46.22
#